data_AF-A0AAX2R9G9-F1
#
_entry.id   AF-A0AAX2R9G9-F1
#
_cell.length_a   1.000
_cell.length_b   1.000
_cell.length_c   1.000
_cell.angle_alpha   90.00
_cell.angle_beta   90.00
_cell.angle_gamma   90.00
#
_symmetry.space_group_name_H-M   'P 1'
#
loop_
_entity.id
_entity.type
_entity.pdbx_description
1 polymer ?
#
loop_
_entity_poly.entity_id
_entity_poly.type
_entity_poly.pdbx_seq_one_letter_code
_entity_poly.pdbx_strand_id
1 'polypeptide(L)'
;MIEVQRLQAGVILAGPHYMIQLTPVSSANTLSSPTVSVSVLARAELTGDDRNVRLEAYDVRHEFRLVDIAVDAREMRCLRVAYERAPLFREGFTLALEEGMAEQLSAYLPRIDLISLVALGVGDAAKPMLGRAPAPHEQAVIADVVASTVLDQSTPAQAMAFAMGFGSECVFSETRGDHPDYAAIGAALRTSAVVEILQNAQRGR
;
A
#
# COMPACT_ATOMS: atom_id res chain seq x y z
N MET A 1 -2.27 -23.05 -6.63
CA MET A 1 -1.08 -22.19 -6.48
C MET A 1 -1.59 -20.76 -6.37
N ILE A 2 -1.13 -20.01 -5.37
CA ILE A 2 -1.49 -18.59 -5.23
C ILE A 2 -0.55 -17.78 -6.10
N GLU A 3 -1.11 -16.98 -7.00
CA GLU A 3 -0.35 -16.05 -7.82
C GLU A 3 -0.26 -14.71 -7.10
N VAL A 4 0.93 -14.12 -7.06
CA VAL A 4 1.13 -12.78 -6.51
C VAL A 4 1.46 -11.83 -7.64
N GLN A 5 0.68 -10.76 -7.75
CA GLN A 5 0.82 -9.74 -8.78
C GLN A 5 0.99 -8.37 -8.15
N ARG A 6 1.71 -7.49 -8.84
CA ARG A 6 1.86 -6.09 -8.44
C ARG A 6 0.59 -5.31 -8.78
N LEU A 7 0.14 -4.46 -7.85
CA LEU A 7 -0.98 -3.53 -8.06
C LEU A 7 -0.59 -2.14 -7.57
N GLN A 8 -0.05 -1.29 -8.45
CA GLN A 8 0.47 0.05 -8.08
C GLN A 8 1.42 -0.08 -6.87
N ALA A 9 1.19 0.64 -5.78
CA ALA A 9 1.93 0.53 -4.53
C ALA A 9 1.62 -0.73 -3.69
N GLY A 10 0.62 -1.53 -4.05
CA GLY A 10 0.20 -2.76 -3.37
C GLY A 10 0.47 -4.08 -4.11
N VAL A 11 -0.18 -5.14 -3.63
CA VAL A 11 -0.14 -6.49 -4.23
C VAL A 11 -1.52 -7.12 -4.30
N ILE A 12 -1.70 -8.03 -5.25
CA ILE A 12 -2.86 -8.91 -5.37
C ILE A 12 -2.41 -10.33 -5.12
N LEU A 13 -3.09 -11.04 -4.23
CA LEU A 13 -2.98 -12.47 -4.01
C LEU A 13 -4.16 -13.15 -4.69
N ALA A 14 -3.93 -13.75 -5.85
CA ALA A 14 -4.97 -14.41 -6.62
C ALA A 14 -5.00 -15.91 -6.34
N GLY A 15 -6.14 -16.38 -5.84
CA GLY A 15 -6.42 -17.79 -5.67
C GLY A 15 -7.46 -18.32 -6.66
N PRO A 16 -7.75 -19.63 -6.60
CA PRO A 16 -8.82 -20.26 -7.36
C PRO A 16 -10.17 -19.52 -7.34
N HIS A 17 -10.65 -19.06 -6.18
CA HIS A 17 -12.02 -18.52 -6.09
C HIS A 17 -12.12 -17.02 -5.87
N TYR A 18 -11.12 -16.40 -5.25
CA TYR A 18 -11.12 -14.98 -4.99
C TYR A 18 -9.69 -14.43 -4.96
N MET A 19 -9.61 -13.11 -4.96
CA MET A 19 -8.37 -12.35 -4.87
C MET A 19 -8.40 -11.46 -3.63
N ILE A 20 -7.27 -11.35 -2.95
CA ILE A 20 -7.06 -10.38 -1.86
C ILE A 20 -6.14 -9.29 -2.38
N GLN A 21 -6.57 -8.03 -2.35
CA GLN A 21 -5.74 -6.88 -2.63
C GLN A 21 -5.28 -6.27 -1.33
N LEU A 22 -3.97 -6.04 -1.22
CA LEU A 22 -3.35 -5.34 -0.11
C LEU A 22 -2.72 -4.08 -0.67
N THR A 23 -3.21 -2.91 -0.26
CA THR A 23 -2.66 -1.62 -0.67
C THR A 23 -2.23 -0.79 0.53
N PRO A 24 -1.14 -0.02 0.42
CA PRO A 24 -0.76 0.91 1.48
C PRO A 24 -1.79 2.04 1.56
N VAL A 25 -2.08 2.49 2.78
CA VAL A 25 -2.91 3.67 3.02
C VAL A 25 -2.03 4.92 2.87
N SER A 26 -2.29 5.73 1.85
CA SER A 26 -1.54 6.97 1.55
C SER A 26 -1.94 8.16 2.43
N SER A 27 -3.11 8.09 3.08
CA SER A 27 -3.64 9.12 3.97
C SER A 27 -3.22 8.96 5.44
N ALA A 28 -2.40 7.95 5.75
CA ALA A 28 -1.90 7.72 7.10
C ALA A 28 -1.14 8.96 7.59
N ASN A 29 -1.67 9.61 8.62
CA ASN A 29 -1.17 10.89 9.15
C ASN A 29 -0.48 10.76 10.51
N THR A 30 -0.56 9.59 11.14
CA THR A 30 0.09 9.26 12.41
C THR A 30 0.56 7.81 12.39
N LEU A 31 1.52 7.46 13.26
CA LEU A 31 1.97 6.06 13.44
C LEU A 31 0.87 5.13 13.98
N SER A 32 -0.20 5.69 14.56
CA SER A 32 -1.38 4.94 15.00
C SER A 32 -2.48 4.84 13.95
N SER A 33 -2.30 5.46 12.78
CA SER A 33 -3.30 5.43 11.71
C SER A 33 -3.28 4.06 11.01
N PRO A 34 -4.41 3.64 10.41
CA PRO A 34 -4.42 2.49 9.52
C PRO A 34 -3.36 2.61 8.42
N THR A 35 -2.72 1.50 8.10
CA THR A 35 -1.59 1.41 7.15
C THR A 35 -1.86 0.42 6.03
N VAL A 36 -2.81 -0.51 6.21
CA VAL A 36 -3.12 -1.54 5.23
C VAL A 36 -4.60 -1.43 4.85
N SER A 37 -4.87 -1.21 3.57
CA SER A 37 -6.20 -1.38 2.99
C SER A 37 -6.33 -2.79 2.42
N VAL A 38 -7.42 -3.47 2.76
CA VAL A 38 -7.69 -4.85 2.35
C VAL A 38 -8.98 -4.93 1.56
N SER A 39 -8.91 -5.36 0.31
CA SER A 39 -10.07 -5.60 -0.55
C SER A 39 -10.14 -7.06 -0.97
N VAL A 40 -11.34 -7.64 -1.04
CA VAL A 40 -11.56 -9.03 -1.48
C VAL A 40 -12.47 -9.03 -2.70
N LEU A 41 -12.05 -9.69 -3.77
CA LEU A 41 -12.80 -9.80 -5.02
C LEU A 41 -13.07 -11.26 -5.35
N ALA A 42 -14.34 -11.62 -5.53
CA ALA A 42 -14.71 -12.91 -6.08
C ALA A 42 -14.42 -12.88 -7.58
N ARG A 43 -13.86 -13.97 -8.09
CA ARG A 43 -13.53 -14.08 -9.50
C ARG A 43 -14.77 -14.24 -10.38
N ALA A 44 -14.78 -13.59 -11.54
CA ALA A 44 -15.88 -13.67 -12.50
C ALA A 44 -16.28 -15.10 -12.88
N GLU A 45 -15.32 -16.05 -12.91
CA GLU A 45 -15.61 -17.45 -13.24
C GLU A 45 -16.59 -18.11 -12.26
N LEU A 46 -16.77 -17.55 -11.05
CA LEU A 46 -17.71 -18.05 -10.05
C LEU A 46 -19.01 -17.26 -9.99
N THR A 47 -18.95 -15.97 -10.28
CA THR A 47 -20.08 -15.04 -10.08
C THR A 47 -20.71 -14.54 -11.38
N GLY A 48 -20.19 -14.95 -12.53
CA GLY A 48 -20.62 -14.52 -13.86
C GLY A 48 -20.06 -13.16 -14.30
N ASP A 49 -19.59 -12.34 -13.35
CA ASP A 49 -18.93 -11.04 -13.51
C ASP A 49 -17.97 -10.82 -12.34
N ASP A 50 -16.96 -9.95 -12.47
CA ASP A 50 -16.10 -9.56 -11.34
C ASP A 50 -16.94 -8.87 -10.26
N ARG A 51 -17.11 -9.55 -9.12
CA ARG A 51 -17.82 -9.00 -7.98
C ARG A 51 -16.84 -8.73 -6.86
N ASN A 52 -16.68 -7.45 -6.52
CA ASN A 52 -16.17 -7.09 -5.20
C ASN A 52 -17.01 -7.85 -4.16
N VAL A 53 -16.37 -8.68 -3.34
CA VAL A 53 -17.02 -9.24 -2.16
C VAL A 53 -17.15 -8.06 -1.21
N ARG A 54 -18.30 -7.38 -1.32
CA ARG A 54 -18.62 -6.20 -0.52
C ARG A 54 -18.84 -6.70 0.90
N LEU A 55 -17.80 -6.59 1.72
CA LEU A 55 -17.83 -7.11 3.09
C LEU A 55 -18.73 -6.29 4.01
N GLU A 56 -19.19 -5.10 3.60
CA GLU A 56 -20.33 -4.37 4.16
C GLU A 56 -20.67 -3.20 3.22
N ALA A 57 -21.70 -2.41 3.52
CA ALA A 57 -22.21 -1.29 2.71
C ALA A 57 -21.12 -0.35 2.16
N TYR A 58 -21.44 0.42 1.10
CA TYR A 58 -20.53 1.29 0.33
C TYR A 58 -19.61 2.23 1.14
N ASP A 59 -19.92 2.50 2.42
CA ASP A 59 -19.24 3.49 3.25
C ASP A 59 -18.23 2.91 4.26
N VAL A 60 -18.07 1.57 4.32
CA VAL A 60 -17.12 0.97 5.28
C VAL A 60 -15.70 1.00 4.71
N ARG A 61 -14.83 1.82 5.32
CA ARG A 61 -13.39 1.81 5.01
C ARG A 61 -12.80 0.45 5.38
N HIS A 62 -12.08 -0.19 4.47
CA HIS A 62 -11.38 -1.46 4.72
C HIS A 62 -9.91 -1.23 5.07
N GLU A 63 -9.64 -0.16 5.82
CA GLU A 63 -8.33 0.23 6.29
C GLU A 63 -8.13 -0.26 7.73
N PHE A 64 -7.00 -0.93 7.97
CA PHE A 64 -6.63 -1.54 9.24
C PHE A 64 -5.18 -1.19 9.60
N ARG A 65 -4.88 -1.18 10.90
CA ARG A 65 -3.48 -1.27 11.34
C ARG A 65 -3.03 -2.72 11.22
N LEU A 66 -1.75 -2.96 11.03
CA LEU A 66 -1.22 -4.33 10.96
C LEU A 66 -1.62 -5.18 12.18
N VAL A 67 -1.62 -4.61 13.38
CA VAL A 67 -2.05 -5.26 14.63
C VAL A 67 -3.53 -5.67 14.66
N ASP A 68 -4.37 -5.03 13.85
CA ASP A 68 -5.79 -5.37 13.73
C ASP A 68 -6.03 -6.50 12.69
N ILE A 69 -4.97 -6.98 12.03
CA ILE A 69 -5.02 -8.08 11.06
C ILE A 69 -4.35 -9.32 11.67
N ALA A 70 -5.11 -10.38 11.86
CA ALA A 70 -4.61 -11.68 12.29
C ALA A 70 -4.74 -12.68 11.14
N VAL A 71 -3.68 -13.44 10.88
CA VAL A 71 -3.66 -14.51 9.86
C VAL A 71 -3.27 -15.80 10.55
N ASP A 72 -4.11 -16.81 10.40
CA ASP A 72 -3.77 -18.20 10.72
C ASP A 72 -3.76 -19.06 9.45
N ALA A 73 -3.58 -20.36 9.60
CA ALA A 73 -3.41 -21.27 8.47
C ALA A 73 -4.61 -21.32 7.52
N ARG A 74 -5.82 -20.96 7.98
CA ARG A 74 -7.07 -21.10 7.21
C ARG A 74 -7.98 -19.90 7.28
N GLU A 75 -7.61 -18.86 8.02
CA GLU A 75 -8.47 -17.72 8.27
C GLU A 75 -7.65 -16.43 8.38
N MET A 76 -8.19 -15.37 7.80
CA MET A 76 -7.75 -14.00 8.04
C MET A 76 -8.87 -13.24 8.73
N ARG A 77 -8.52 -12.56 9.82
CA ARG A 77 -9.42 -11.69 10.60
C ARG A 77 -8.90 -10.26 10.53
N CYS A 78 -9.73 -9.35 10.04
CA CYS A 78 -9.45 -7.92 10.04
C CYS A 78 -10.45 -7.25 10.98
N LEU A 79 -10.03 -6.97 12.22
CA LEU A 79 -10.92 -6.55 13.31
C LEU A 79 -10.34 -5.34 14.06
N ARG A 80 -10.88 -4.15 13.78
CA ARG A 80 -10.45 -2.90 14.40
C ARG A 80 -11.32 -2.49 15.58
N VAL A 81 -10.76 -1.72 16.51
CA VAL A 81 -11.57 -1.00 17.51
C VAL A 81 -12.30 0.14 16.79
N ALA A 82 -13.62 0.09 16.75
CA ALA A 82 -14.43 1.18 16.18
C ALA A 82 -14.72 2.30 17.19
N TYR A 83 -14.77 1.96 18.48
CA TYR A 83 -15.10 2.91 19.55
C TYR A 83 -14.14 2.74 20.73
N GLU A 84 -13.35 3.77 21.05
CA GLU A 84 -12.37 3.73 22.15
C GLU A 84 -12.99 3.36 23.50
N ARG A 85 -14.23 3.81 23.75
CA ARG A 85 -15.01 3.49 24.96
C ARG A 85 -15.48 2.03 25.05
N ALA A 86 -15.36 1.26 23.97
CA ALA A 86 -15.79 -0.13 23.89
C ALA A 86 -14.71 -0.97 23.18
N PRO A 87 -13.52 -1.14 23.78
CA PRO A 87 -12.37 -1.78 23.13
C PRO A 87 -12.57 -3.27 22.78
N LEU A 88 -13.57 -3.91 23.40
CA LEU A 88 -13.99 -5.28 23.11
C LEU A 88 -14.97 -5.36 21.93
N PHE A 89 -15.63 -4.25 21.56
CA PHE A 89 -16.49 -4.19 20.39
C PHE A 89 -15.63 -3.88 19.16
N ARG A 90 -15.44 -4.89 18.31
CA ARG A 90 -14.58 -4.84 17.12
C ARG A 90 -15.43 -4.90 15.86
N GLU A 91 -15.08 -4.09 14.86
CA GLU A 91 -15.72 -4.08 13.55
C GLU A 91 -14.75 -4.55 12.47
N GLY A 92 -15.27 -5.18 11.42
CA GLY A 92 -14.53 -5.67 10.28
C GLY A 92 -15.03 -7.04 9.84
N PHE A 93 -14.14 -7.91 9.37
CA PHE A 93 -14.56 -9.17 8.74
C PHE A 93 -13.61 -10.33 9.02
N THR A 94 -14.10 -11.52 8.71
CA THR A 94 -13.34 -12.77 8.71
C THR A 94 -13.45 -13.41 7.34
N LEU A 95 -12.33 -13.94 6.85
CA LEU A 95 -12.21 -14.56 5.53
C LEU A 95 -11.54 -15.92 5.67
N ALA A 96 -12.22 -16.97 5.20
CA ALA A 96 -11.59 -18.29 5.06
C ALA A 96 -10.54 -18.22 3.93
N LEU A 97 -9.34 -18.73 4.20
CA LEU A 97 -8.19 -18.70 3.32
C LEU A 97 -8.06 -19.97 2.50
N GLU A 98 -7.75 -19.80 1.22
CA GLU A 98 -7.33 -20.89 0.34
C GLU A 98 -5.90 -21.34 0.63
N GLU A 99 -5.60 -22.58 0.25
CA GLU A 99 -4.28 -23.17 0.45
C GLU A 99 -3.17 -22.30 -0.16
N GLY A 100 -2.17 -21.96 0.67
CA GLY A 100 -1.04 -21.11 0.32
C GLY A 100 -1.27 -19.61 0.54
N MET A 101 -2.51 -19.13 0.76
CA MET A 101 -2.74 -17.69 0.97
C MET A 101 -2.15 -17.19 2.30
N ALA A 102 -2.25 -17.97 3.37
CA ALA A 102 -1.73 -17.60 4.68
C ALA A 102 -0.22 -17.29 4.66
N GLU A 103 0.55 -18.07 3.88
CA GLU A 103 1.98 -17.86 3.70
C GLU A 103 2.26 -16.54 2.97
N GLN A 104 1.55 -16.30 1.86
CA GLN A 104 1.71 -15.05 1.11
C GLN A 104 1.28 -13.82 1.93
N LEU A 105 0.16 -13.91 2.66
CA LEU A 105 -0.28 -12.84 3.56
C LEU A 105 0.77 -12.53 4.63
N SER A 106 1.35 -13.56 5.26
CA SER A 106 2.42 -13.40 6.25
C SER A 106 3.66 -12.74 5.67
N ALA A 107 3.98 -13.01 4.40
CA ALA A 107 5.12 -12.43 3.71
C ALA A 107 4.90 -10.97 3.28
N TYR A 108 3.67 -10.60 2.87
CA TYR A 108 3.39 -9.30 2.27
C TYR A 108 2.78 -8.27 3.23
N LEU A 109 1.97 -8.68 4.23
CA LEU A 109 1.35 -7.73 5.16
C LEU A 109 2.36 -6.80 5.86
N PRO A 110 3.48 -7.30 6.42
CA PRO A 110 4.49 -6.42 7.03
C PRO A 110 5.15 -5.49 6.01
N ARG A 111 5.26 -5.90 4.75
CA ARG A 111 5.85 -5.08 3.68
C ARG A 111 4.91 -3.96 3.27
N ILE A 112 3.60 -4.24 3.16
CA ILE A 112 2.59 -3.21 2.87
C ILE A 112 2.51 -2.19 4.01
N ASP A 113 2.54 -2.64 5.26
CA ASP A 113 2.62 -1.78 6.43
C ASP A 113 3.87 -0.88 6.38
N LEU A 114 5.03 -1.47 6.11
CA LEU A 114 6.30 -0.73 5.96
C LEU A 114 6.21 0.32 4.85
N ILE A 115 5.57 0.03 3.72
CA ILE A 115 5.41 0.99 2.62
C ILE A 115 4.64 2.22 3.09
N SER A 116 3.53 2.05 3.82
CA SER A 116 2.79 3.19 4.37
C SER A 116 3.63 4.02 5.34
N LEU A 117 4.37 3.38 6.24
CA LEU A 117 5.20 4.07 7.23
C LEU A 117 6.36 4.83 6.58
N VAL A 118 7.03 4.21 5.61
CA VAL A 118 8.13 4.84 4.87
C VAL A 118 7.60 5.96 3.97
N ALA A 119 6.45 5.79 3.31
CA ALA A 119 5.83 6.83 2.51
C ALA A 119 5.46 8.07 3.34
N LEU A 120 4.98 7.88 4.58
CA LEU A 120 4.76 8.98 5.53
C LEU A 120 6.08 9.71 5.84
N GLY A 121 7.14 8.97 6.17
CA GLY A 121 8.46 9.54 6.45
C GLY A 121 9.06 10.30 5.25
N VAL A 122 8.93 9.76 4.03
CA VAL A 122 9.34 10.43 2.79
C VAL A 122 8.51 11.71 2.56
N GLY A 123 7.20 11.64 2.77
CA GLY A 123 6.31 12.79 2.66
C GLY A 123 6.70 13.91 3.64
N ASP A 124 7.05 13.55 4.87
CA ASP A 124 7.53 14.50 5.89
C ASP A 124 8.88 15.11 5.53
N ALA A 125 9.82 14.30 5.04
CA ALA A 125 11.14 14.77 4.60
C ALA A 125 11.07 15.68 3.36
N ALA A 126 10.05 15.52 2.51
CA ALA A 126 9.84 16.38 1.34
C ALA A 126 9.25 17.76 1.69
N LYS A 127 8.55 17.90 2.83
CA LYS A 127 7.86 19.14 3.22
C LYS A 127 8.73 20.40 3.19
N PRO A 128 9.98 20.41 3.72
CA PRO A 128 10.81 21.61 3.73
C PRO A 128 11.11 22.15 2.33
N MET A 129 11.26 21.26 1.35
CA MET A 129 11.53 21.65 -0.04
C MET A 129 10.26 22.08 -0.78
N LEU A 130 9.13 21.43 -0.50
CA LEU A 130 7.84 21.79 -1.10
C LEU A 130 7.23 23.06 -0.47
N GLY A 131 7.61 23.40 0.76
CA GLY A 131 6.97 24.47 1.55
C GLY A 131 5.54 24.14 1.99
N ARG A 132 5.07 22.91 1.75
CA ARG A 132 3.73 22.39 2.05
C ARG A 132 3.75 20.88 2.23
N ALA A 133 2.65 20.32 2.72
CA ALA A 133 2.44 18.87 2.63
C ALA A 133 2.30 18.43 1.16
N PRO A 134 2.76 17.22 0.80
CA PRO A 134 2.48 16.63 -0.50
C PRO A 134 0.97 16.53 -0.74
N ALA A 135 0.52 16.86 -1.95
CA ALA A 135 -0.87 16.70 -2.38
C ALA A 135 -1.20 15.20 -2.53
N PRO A 136 -2.49 14.81 -2.54
CA PRO A 136 -2.88 13.40 -2.61
C PRO A 136 -2.27 12.60 -3.78
N HIS A 137 -2.09 13.24 -4.93
CA HIS A 137 -1.49 12.61 -6.11
C HIS A 137 0.03 12.45 -5.98
N GLU A 138 0.71 13.40 -5.34
CA GLU A 138 2.13 13.28 -5.01
C GLU A 138 2.33 12.19 -3.94
N GLN A 139 1.41 12.05 -2.98
CA GLN A 139 1.43 10.96 -1.99
C GLN A 139 1.29 9.58 -2.64
N ALA A 140 0.42 9.45 -3.65
CA ALA A 140 0.30 8.21 -4.42
C ALA A 140 1.61 7.84 -5.13
N VAL A 141 2.25 8.83 -5.77
CA VAL A 141 3.56 8.65 -6.42
C VAL A 141 4.67 8.33 -5.41
N ILE A 142 4.69 8.99 -4.24
CA ILE A 142 5.60 8.63 -3.15
C ILE A 142 5.41 7.16 -2.75
N ALA A 143 4.16 6.71 -2.57
CA ALA A 143 3.86 5.33 -2.21
C ALA A 143 4.33 4.34 -3.29
N ASP A 144 4.17 4.65 -4.57
CA ASP A 144 4.70 3.84 -5.67
C ASP A 144 6.23 3.71 -5.63
N VAL A 145 6.95 4.82 -5.47
CA VAL A 145 8.42 4.83 -5.34
C VAL A 145 8.87 3.99 -4.14
N VAL A 146 8.24 4.19 -2.97
CA VAL A 146 8.56 3.43 -1.77
C VAL A 146 8.26 1.95 -1.99
N ALA A 147 7.14 1.62 -2.62
CA ALA A 147 6.74 0.25 -2.86
C ALA A 147 7.68 -0.48 -3.82
N SER A 148 8.17 0.17 -4.89
CA SER A 148 9.24 -0.41 -5.73
C SER A 148 10.56 -0.57 -4.99
N THR A 149 10.86 0.28 -4.01
CA THR A 149 12.02 0.12 -3.14
C THR A 149 11.88 -1.09 -2.22
N VAL A 150 10.71 -1.26 -1.58
CA VAL A 150 10.46 -2.30 -0.56
C VAL A 150 10.21 -3.69 -1.16
N LEU A 151 9.42 -3.75 -2.24
CA LEU A 151 8.99 -5.01 -2.85
C LEU A 151 9.99 -5.49 -3.90
N ASP A 152 10.41 -4.58 -4.80
CA ASP A 152 11.25 -4.92 -5.96
C ASP A 152 12.74 -4.70 -5.69
N GLN A 153 13.10 -4.20 -4.50
CA GLN A 153 14.48 -3.87 -4.12
C GLN A 153 15.16 -2.88 -5.08
N SER A 154 14.36 -2.03 -5.71
CA SER A 154 14.86 -1.00 -6.60
C SER A 154 15.69 0.02 -5.84
N THR A 155 16.76 0.52 -6.47
CA THR A 155 17.42 1.74 -6.00
C THR A 155 16.46 2.93 -6.09
N PRO A 156 16.68 4.02 -5.33
CA PRO A 156 15.82 5.21 -5.41
C PRO A 156 15.60 5.74 -6.84
N ALA A 157 16.66 5.76 -7.66
CA ALA A 157 16.56 6.21 -9.05
C ALA A 157 15.70 5.25 -9.92
N GLN A 158 15.88 3.94 -9.77
CA GLN A 158 15.05 2.94 -10.46
C GLN A 158 13.59 3.03 -10.02
N ALA A 159 13.35 3.16 -8.71
CA ALA A 159 12.01 3.27 -8.16
C ALA A 159 11.27 4.52 -8.68
N MET A 160 11.98 5.65 -8.79
CA MET A 160 11.44 6.85 -9.43
C MET A 160 11.11 6.63 -10.91
N ALA A 161 11.95 5.93 -11.67
CA ALA A 161 11.73 5.70 -13.09
C ALA A 161 10.46 4.86 -13.39
N PHE A 162 9.97 4.07 -12.43
CA PHE A 162 8.76 3.27 -12.56
C PHE A 162 7.52 3.89 -11.89
N ALA A 163 7.64 5.07 -11.27
CA ALA A 163 6.53 5.69 -10.56
C ALA A 163 5.49 6.23 -11.54
N MET A 164 4.22 5.88 -11.31
CA MET A 164 3.13 6.15 -12.23
C MET A 164 2.22 7.28 -11.72
N GLY A 165 1.93 8.23 -12.59
CA GLY A 165 0.98 9.32 -12.34
C GLY A 165 -0.47 8.90 -12.57
N PHE A 166 -1.40 9.84 -12.36
CA PHE A 166 -2.83 9.61 -12.55
C PHE A 166 -3.24 9.13 -13.94
N GLY A 167 -2.53 9.50 -15.01
CA GLY A 167 -2.82 9.06 -16.37
C GLY A 167 -2.14 7.74 -16.75
N SER A 168 -1.56 7.02 -15.78
CA SER A 168 -0.75 5.81 -16.02
C SER A 168 0.47 6.08 -16.91
N GLU A 169 1.06 7.27 -16.78
CA GLU A 169 2.35 7.65 -17.34
C GLU A 169 3.45 7.62 -16.28
N CYS A 170 4.70 7.31 -16.69
CA CYS A 170 5.84 7.50 -15.81
C CYS A 170 6.08 9.00 -15.62
N VAL A 171 6.06 9.46 -14.37
CA VAL A 171 6.11 10.90 -14.04
C VAL A 171 7.51 11.44 -13.83
N PHE A 172 8.51 10.57 -13.65
CA PHE A 172 9.91 10.95 -13.48
C PHE A 172 10.76 10.41 -14.63
N SER A 173 11.60 11.27 -15.19
CA SER A 173 12.50 10.89 -16.28
C SER A 173 13.78 11.71 -16.24
N GLU A 174 14.93 11.03 -16.30
CA GLU A 174 16.22 11.71 -16.43
C GLU A 174 16.43 12.31 -17.83
N THR A 175 15.80 11.73 -18.86
CA THR A 175 16.01 12.14 -20.26
C THR A 175 14.99 13.17 -20.73
N ARG A 176 13.73 13.05 -20.31
CA ARG A 176 12.64 13.96 -20.70
C ARG A 176 12.37 15.06 -19.67
N GLY A 177 12.96 14.95 -18.49
CA GLY A 177 12.57 15.72 -17.32
C GLY A 177 11.31 15.15 -16.66
N ASP A 178 11.07 15.58 -15.43
CA ASP A 178 9.87 15.20 -14.69
C ASP A 178 8.62 15.85 -15.30
N HIS A 179 7.48 15.17 -15.21
CA HIS A 179 6.19 15.72 -15.62
C HIS A 179 5.92 17.02 -14.84
N PRO A 180 5.40 18.10 -15.46
CA PRO A 180 5.26 19.41 -14.82
C PRO A 180 4.54 19.38 -13.47
N ASP A 181 3.47 18.59 -13.37
CA ASP A 181 2.69 18.45 -12.13
C ASP A 181 3.45 17.74 -11.01
N TYR A 182 4.53 17.02 -11.33
CA TYR A 182 5.33 16.25 -10.38
C TYR A 182 6.77 16.78 -10.25
N ALA A 183 7.15 17.84 -10.95
CA ALA A 183 8.53 18.32 -10.95
C ALA A 183 9.03 18.73 -9.56
N ALA A 184 8.17 19.36 -8.75
CA ALA A 184 8.52 19.75 -7.39
C ALA A 184 8.74 18.53 -6.47
N ILE A 185 7.84 17.53 -6.53
CA ILE A 185 7.99 16.32 -5.74
C ILE A 185 9.17 15.47 -6.26
N GLY A 186 9.40 15.41 -7.57
CA GLY A 186 10.54 14.72 -8.15
C GLY A 186 11.87 15.31 -7.69
N ALA A 187 11.98 16.64 -7.62
CA ALA A 187 13.16 17.30 -7.07
C ALA A 187 13.33 17.01 -5.57
N ALA A 188 12.23 17.00 -4.79
CA ALA A 188 12.26 16.65 -3.36
C ALA A 188 12.66 15.19 -3.10
N LEU A 189 12.20 14.25 -3.93
CA LEU A 189 12.53 12.82 -3.82
C LEU A 189 14.03 12.54 -4.05
N ARG A 190 14.73 13.43 -4.75
CA ARG A 190 16.18 13.34 -5.00
C ARG A 190 17.03 14.00 -3.91
N THR A 191 16.43 14.59 -2.89
CA THR A 191 17.18 15.15 -1.75
C THR A 191 17.85 14.04 -0.93
N SER A 192 18.99 14.36 -0.31
CA SER A 192 19.73 13.40 0.50
C SER A 192 18.89 12.80 1.63
N ALA A 193 18.05 13.62 2.29
CA ALA A 193 17.18 13.18 3.36
C ALA A 193 16.18 12.10 2.90
N VAL A 194 15.55 12.28 1.73
CA VAL A 194 14.62 11.29 1.19
C VAL A 194 15.36 10.03 0.71
N VAL A 195 16.49 10.21 0.00
CA VAL A 195 17.30 9.09 -0.50
C VAL A 195 17.78 8.20 0.65
N GLU A 196 18.18 8.79 1.78
CA GLU A 196 18.59 8.04 2.96
C GLU A 196 17.44 7.19 3.54
N ILE A 197 16.23 7.76 3.64
CA ILE A 197 15.04 7.02 4.09
C ILE A 197 14.77 5.82 3.17
N LEU A 198 14.79 6.03 1.85
CA LEU A 198 14.56 4.96 0.86
C LEU A 198 15.63 3.86 0.94
N GLN A 199 16.90 4.23 1.08
CA GLN A 199 18.00 3.27 1.23
C GLN A 199 17.89 2.46 2.53
N ASN A 200 17.45 3.09 3.63
CA ASN A 200 17.24 2.39 4.89
C ASN A 200 16.06 1.42 4.80
N ALA A 201 14.98 1.80 4.11
CA ALA A 201 13.85 0.91 3.85
C ALA A 201 14.24 -0.33 3.02
N GLN A 202 15.18 -0.17 2.09
CA GLN A 202 15.73 -1.29 1.31
C GLN A 202 16.55 -2.28 2.18
N ARG A 203 17.21 -1.79 3.24
CA ARG A 203 18.10 -2.57 4.12
C ARG A 203 17.42 -3.22 5.32
N GLY A 204 16.28 -2.69 5.78
CA GLY A 204 15.61 -3.09 7.03
C GLY A 204 14.91 -4.45 7.01
N ARG A 205 15.47 -5.47 6.34
CA ARG A 205 15.03 -6.86 6.40
C ARG A 205 15.88 -7.66 7.38
#